data_AF-A0A7C3XP75-F1
#
_entry.id   AF-A0A7C3XP75-F1
#
_cell.length_a   1.000
_cell.length_b   1.000
_cell.length_c   1.000
_cell.angle_alpha   90.00
_cell.angle_beta   90.00
_cell.angle_gamma   90.00
#
_symmetry.space_group_name_H-M   'P 1'
#
loop_
_entity.id
_entity.type
_entity.pdbx_description
1 polymer ?
#
loop_
_entity_poly.entity_id
_entity_poly.type
_entity_poly.pdbx_seq_one_letter_code
_entity_poly.pdbx_strand_id
1 'polypeptide(L)'
;MSYQTIWKYNYPDRSITAEDLANGAKPYITVSAKGVSNGLSDLINDGADFGPDTPGTQTSGIQEAINYARSFANIYNAFLPEIHLLQGEYLIHQPIYLKYTSTILPAEVIDPSIAGNAASISAPSLIGYGNVNGQNNYTPTGTIIKAASDFPKGEYLYALLLPTTAWYSGATNPQWVGGKLENIIFDCNNLAAGVMLQQFGNGTARRLSIRNPTVPNPVITQAPDSNGQTWQTGAFVYTTTVNSGEYTELSNIQIRGSTSAFEDGFVLYSSSQLIGTNLWVTSYNNGRYGFNLNNSGSSRSFQYPLILINPEADIVGGWTGSVPSTNPASPQSAGYYIGGGNVKIINNNSFIGIQGNYPYIFSFGTLYIDGGYYRATGNQYVIVTPGQTTVVENATFEYNSSSNGVFKTINADNPVPGSQVFRNITYYDENTGTPSYLPFSINWGNFYPWWMRIQVDPFFDNNNRYFGGYPPSLTTNPPVSGTTYQNQNPTKIKIYLPVYASSSGTAGSVSVAIGNNQSGTNPPSIPTLYTKFINGSTSSSSPEIITLEVPAGWYYKFTGTGVTFGTATVDAV
;
A
#
# COMPACT_ATOMS: atom_id res chain seq x y z
N MET A 1 22.85 -6.00 24.86
CA MET A 1 22.66 -4.56 24.58
C MET A 1 24.03 -3.93 24.48
N SER A 2 24.53 -3.74 23.25
CA SER A 2 25.78 -3.03 22.97
C SER A 2 25.41 -1.86 22.06
N TYR A 3 25.59 -0.65 22.56
CA TYR A 3 25.42 0.58 21.80
C TYR A 3 26.44 0.59 20.64
N GLN A 4 25.97 0.43 19.40
CA GLN A 4 26.73 0.90 18.24
C GLN A 4 26.52 2.41 18.15
N THR A 5 27.57 3.16 18.45
CA THR A 5 27.67 4.59 18.25
C THR A 5 27.57 4.89 16.75
N ILE A 6 26.38 5.28 16.31
CA ILE A 6 26.17 5.90 14.99
C ILE A 6 26.85 7.26 15.06
N TRP A 7 28.03 7.38 14.44
CA TRP A 7 28.66 8.67 14.19
C TRP A 7 27.83 9.43 13.14
N LYS A 8 26.82 10.17 13.60
CA LYS A 8 26.22 11.26 12.81
C LYS A 8 27.22 12.39 12.74
N TYR A 9 27.95 12.52 11.64
CA TYR A 9 28.54 13.82 11.30
C TYR A 9 27.39 14.76 10.92
N ASN A 10 27.00 15.63 11.85
CA ASN A 10 26.18 16.80 11.56
C ASN A 10 27.02 17.76 10.71
N TYR A 11 26.93 17.67 9.39
CA TYR A 11 27.15 18.86 8.58
C TYR A 11 25.88 19.71 8.69
N PRO A 12 25.94 20.92 9.27
CA PRO A 12 24.78 21.81 9.24
C PRO A 12 24.44 22.12 7.77
N ASP A 13 23.14 22.17 7.45
CA ASP A 13 22.60 22.66 6.17
C ASP A 13 23.13 24.08 5.91
N ARG A 14 24.33 24.19 5.33
CA ARG A 14 24.90 25.47 4.89
C ARG A 14 24.70 25.56 3.38
N SER A 15 23.97 26.58 2.93
CA SER A 15 23.89 26.92 1.51
C SER A 15 25.30 27.21 0.97
N ILE A 16 25.74 26.43 0.00
CA ILE A 16 27.06 26.55 -0.65
C ILE A 16 27.13 27.91 -1.36
N THR A 17 28.23 28.64 -1.15
CA THR A 17 28.46 29.93 -1.80
C THR A 17 29.35 29.77 -3.03
N ALA A 18 29.32 30.75 -3.95
CA ALA A 18 30.22 30.77 -5.10
C ALA A 18 31.71 30.82 -4.72
N GLU A 19 32.02 31.21 -3.48
CA GLU A 19 33.38 31.31 -2.95
C GLU A 19 33.95 29.93 -2.52
N ASP A 20 33.08 29.02 -2.06
CA ASP A 20 33.44 27.63 -1.76
C ASP A 20 33.81 26.84 -3.04
N LEU A 21 33.28 27.27 -4.21
CA LEU A 21 33.60 26.67 -5.51
C LEU A 21 35.03 26.99 -6.00
N ALA A 22 35.66 28.04 -5.48
CA ALA A 22 36.93 28.57 -5.99
C ALA A 22 38.19 28.02 -5.28
N ASN A 23 38.07 27.41 -4.10
CA ASN A 23 39.21 27.05 -3.23
C ASN A 23 39.69 25.58 -3.31
N GLY A 24 39.37 24.85 -4.39
CA GLY A 24 40.17 23.70 -4.85
C GLY A 24 40.16 22.39 -4.05
N ALA A 25 39.44 22.28 -2.93
CA ALA A 25 39.23 21.00 -2.24
C ALA A 25 37.76 20.85 -1.83
N LYS A 26 36.88 20.66 -2.82
CA LYS A 26 35.47 20.36 -2.56
C LYS A 26 35.38 18.94 -1.97
N PRO A 27 34.68 18.70 -0.85
CA PRO A 27 34.46 17.35 -0.31
C PRO A 27 33.43 16.54 -1.13
N TYR A 28 33.08 17.01 -2.32
CA TYR A 28 32.07 16.48 -3.22
C TYR A 28 32.51 16.71 -4.66
N ILE A 29 31.88 15.98 -5.57
CA ILE A 29 32.08 16.05 -7.01
C ILE A 29 30.90 16.80 -7.61
N THR A 30 31.15 17.66 -8.59
CA THR A 30 30.11 18.41 -9.30
C THR A 30 30.02 17.99 -10.76
N VAL A 31 28.81 17.81 -11.25
CA VAL A 31 28.53 17.54 -12.67
C VAL A 31 27.61 18.63 -13.21
N SER A 32 27.94 19.18 -14.36
CA SER A 32 27.10 20.15 -15.07
C SER A 32 26.30 19.48 -16.19
N ALA A 33 25.14 20.06 -16.51
CA ALA A 33 24.35 19.74 -17.69
C ALA A 33 24.75 20.55 -18.93
N LYS A 34 25.75 21.44 -18.84
CA LYS A 34 26.24 22.25 -19.97
C LYS A 34 27.64 21.83 -20.38
N GLY A 35 27.81 21.46 -21.65
CA GLY A 35 29.11 21.10 -22.22
C GLY A 35 29.93 22.34 -22.55
N VAL A 36 31.20 22.13 -22.89
CA VAL A 36 32.03 23.19 -23.48
C VAL A 36 31.37 23.61 -24.79
N SER A 37 30.90 24.86 -24.85
CA SER A 37 30.37 25.52 -26.05
C SER A 37 28.96 25.11 -26.51
N ASN A 38 27.92 25.63 -25.85
CA ASN A 38 26.58 25.77 -26.44
C ASN A 38 26.15 27.23 -26.71
N GLY A 39 27.10 28.17 -26.69
CA GLY A 39 26.81 29.60 -26.94
C GLY A 39 26.07 30.32 -25.80
N LEU A 40 25.84 29.67 -24.66
CA LEU A 40 25.20 30.25 -23.47
C LEU A 40 26.14 30.37 -22.25
N SER A 41 27.36 29.85 -22.34
CA SER A 41 28.39 29.93 -21.28
C SER A 41 29.79 29.87 -21.91
N ASP A 42 30.65 30.82 -21.52
CA ASP A 42 32.08 30.82 -21.88
C ASP A 42 32.93 29.99 -20.90
N LEU A 43 32.31 29.50 -19.82
CA LEU A 43 32.95 28.67 -18.81
C LEU A 43 32.77 27.19 -19.16
N ILE A 44 33.89 26.48 -19.31
CA ILE A 44 33.92 25.02 -19.46
C ILE A 44 33.12 24.38 -18.32
N ASN A 45 32.09 23.62 -18.67
CA ASN A 45 31.22 22.88 -17.75
C ASN A 45 30.61 23.73 -16.61
N ASP A 46 30.41 25.03 -16.81
CA ASP A 46 30.00 25.97 -15.75
C ASP A 46 30.87 25.92 -14.47
N GLY A 47 32.14 25.52 -14.60
CA GLY A 47 33.06 25.36 -13.45
C GLY A 47 32.81 24.11 -12.60
N ALA A 48 32.02 23.15 -13.09
CA ALA A 48 31.87 21.82 -12.51
C ALA A 48 33.07 20.92 -12.81
N ASP A 49 33.24 19.86 -12.00
CA ASP A 49 34.36 18.92 -12.14
C ASP A 49 34.17 18.01 -13.37
N PHE A 50 32.91 17.69 -13.71
CA PHE A 50 32.50 16.94 -14.89
C PHE A 50 31.43 17.71 -15.68
N GLY A 51 31.41 17.58 -17.01
CA GLY A 51 30.39 18.19 -17.89
C GLY A 51 29.46 17.16 -18.50
N PRO A 52 28.35 17.54 -19.13
CA PRO A 52 27.58 16.62 -19.95
C PRO A 52 28.39 16.27 -21.20
N ASP A 53 28.02 15.17 -21.84
CA ASP A 53 28.69 14.70 -23.06
C ASP A 53 28.80 15.81 -24.10
N THR A 54 30.02 16.05 -24.58
CA THR A 54 30.23 16.81 -25.80
C THR A 54 29.83 15.88 -26.97
N PRO A 55 29.16 16.35 -28.04
CA PRO A 55 28.87 15.50 -29.19
C PRO A 55 30.13 14.75 -29.66
N GLY A 56 30.13 13.42 -29.56
CA GLY A 56 31.28 12.55 -29.90
C GLY A 56 32.03 11.92 -28.72
N THR A 57 31.67 12.23 -27.47
CA THR A 57 32.17 11.50 -26.28
C THR A 57 31.20 10.37 -25.90
N GLN A 58 31.73 9.23 -25.47
CA GLN A 58 30.95 7.99 -25.25
C GLN A 58 30.52 7.79 -23.79
N THR A 59 30.78 8.73 -22.87
CA THR A 59 30.63 8.53 -21.42
C THR A 59 29.96 9.71 -20.74
N SER A 60 28.67 9.57 -20.35
CA SER A 60 27.93 10.58 -19.59
C SER A 60 28.79 11.12 -18.45
N GLY A 61 28.99 12.43 -18.35
CA GLY A 61 29.79 13.01 -17.25
C GLY A 61 29.34 12.58 -15.85
N ILE A 62 28.09 12.12 -15.72
CA ILE A 62 27.59 11.43 -14.53
C ILE A 62 28.33 10.10 -14.29
N GLN A 63 28.47 9.25 -15.31
CA GLN A 63 29.23 8.00 -15.24
C GLN A 63 30.73 8.24 -14.95
N GLU A 64 31.31 9.31 -15.52
CA GLU A 64 32.69 9.71 -15.22
C GLU A 64 32.85 10.17 -13.78
N ALA A 65 31.93 11.02 -13.28
CA ALA A 65 31.90 11.43 -11.89
C ALA A 65 31.74 10.25 -10.93
N ILE A 66 30.90 9.28 -11.29
CA ILE A 66 30.75 8.02 -10.54
C ILE A 66 32.08 7.25 -10.53
N ASN A 67 32.76 7.13 -11.65
CA ASN A 67 34.05 6.44 -11.75
C ASN A 67 35.14 7.17 -10.93
N TYR A 68 35.12 8.50 -10.93
CA TYR A 68 36.03 9.31 -10.13
C TYR A 68 35.74 9.21 -8.63
N ALA A 69 34.47 9.30 -8.20
CA ALA A 69 34.08 9.09 -6.80
C ALA A 69 34.56 7.75 -6.27
N ARG A 70 34.52 6.71 -7.11
CA ARG A 70 35.01 5.37 -6.77
C ARG A 70 36.52 5.29 -6.63
N SER A 71 37.30 6.17 -7.25
CA SER A 71 38.76 6.17 -7.08
C SER A 71 39.20 6.46 -5.64
N PHE A 72 38.30 7.00 -4.81
CA PHE A 72 38.51 7.22 -3.37
C PHE A 72 38.21 6.00 -2.50
N ALA A 73 37.57 4.95 -3.06
CA ALA A 73 37.21 3.74 -2.32
C ALA A 73 38.46 2.94 -1.94
N ASN A 74 38.54 2.49 -0.69
CA ASN A 74 39.55 1.53 -0.24
C ASN A 74 39.02 0.68 0.92
N ILE A 75 39.77 -0.35 1.33
CA ILE A 75 39.35 -1.28 2.38
C ILE A 75 39.12 -0.63 3.76
N TYR A 76 39.62 0.60 3.97
CA TYR A 76 39.46 1.37 5.20
C TYR A 76 38.42 2.50 5.08
N ASN A 77 38.01 2.87 3.86
CA ASN A 77 37.09 3.97 3.57
C ASN A 77 35.84 3.46 2.84
N ALA A 78 34.75 3.30 3.59
CA ALA A 78 33.44 2.96 3.04
C ALA A 78 32.72 4.16 2.40
N PHE A 79 33.12 5.39 2.71
CA PHE A 79 32.43 6.61 2.29
C PHE A 79 33.02 7.18 1.00
N LEU A 80 32.18 7.25 -0.04
CA LEU A 80 32.51 7.92 -1.30
C LEU A 80 32.07 9.40 -1.23
N PRO A 81 32.79 10.33 -1.88
CA PRO A 81 32.33 11.70 -2.01
C PRO A 81 30.97 11.75 -2.72
N GLU A 82 30.11 12.67 -2.28
CA GLU A 82 28.82 12.88 -2.92
C GLU A 82 29.00 13.46 -4.33
N ILE A 83 28.11 13.10 -5.24
CA ILE A 83 28.06 13.63 -6.61
C ILE A 83 26.85 14.55 -6.70
N HIS A 84 27.11 15.84 -6.92
CA HIS A 84 26.11 16.90 -7.01
C HIS A 84 25.90 17.26 -8.47
N LEU A 85 24.68 17.01 -8.95
CA LEU A 85 24.25 17.37 -10.29
C LEU A 85 23.69 18.79 -10.26
N LEU A 86 24.31 19.70 -11.00
CA LEU A 86 23.77 21.04 -11.18
C LEU A 86 22.41 20.99 -11.91
N GLN A 87 21.62 22.06 -11.75
CA GLN A 87 20.34 22.18 -12.43
C GLN A 87 20.53 22.12 -13.96
N GLY A 88 19.72 21.32 -14.65
CA GLY A 88 19.71 21.21 -16.11
C GLY A 88 19.26 19.84 -16.62
N GLU A 89 19.20 19.70 -17.95
CA GLU A 89 18.85 18.47 -18.64
C GLU A 89 20.13 17.70 -19.05
N TYR A 90 20.29 16.50 -18.52
CA TYR A 90 21.36 15.54 -18.83
C TYR A 90 20.81 14.51 -19.81
N LEU A 91 21.24 14.60 -21.06
CA LEU A 91 20.89 13.62 -22.09
C LEU A 91 21.77 12.38 -21.93
N ILE A 92 21.14 11.23 -21.75
CA ILE A 92 21.79 9.95 -21.50
C ILE A 92 21.58 9.04 -22.70
N HIS A 93 22.68 8.63 -23.33
CA HIS A 93 22.71 7.78 -24.52
C HIS A 93 22.87 6.28 -24.19
N GLN A 94 23.24 5.95 -22.95
CA GLN A 94 23.42 4.58 -22.47
C GLN A 94 23.06 4.49 -20.98
N PRO A 95 22.64 3.33 -20.44
CA PRO A 95 22.28 3.22 -19.02
C PRO A 95 23.40 3.71 -18.09
N ILE A 96 23.02 4.46 -17.04
CA ILE A 96 23.96 4.83 -15.97
C ILE A 96 24.07 3.63 -15.02
N TYR A 97 25.28 3.09 -14.89
CA TYR A 97 25.53 1.91 -14.07
C TYR A 97 26.28 2.26 -12.78
N LEU A 98 25.66 1.95 -11.64
CA LEU A 98 26.37 1.84 -10.38
C LEU A 98 27.09 0.48 -10.27
N LYS A 99 28.08 0.21 -11.12
CA LYS A 99 28.82 -1.08 -11.17
C LYS A 99 29.86 -1.28 -10.04
N TYR A 100 29.79 -2.45 -9.38
CA TYR A 100 30.90 -3.29 -8.93
C TYR A 100 30.50 -4.74 -9.26
N THR A 101 31.41 -5.46 -9.88
CA THR A 101 31.51 -6.91 -9.73
C THR A 101 32.84 -7.18 -9.03
N SER A 102 32.98 -8.30 -8.33
CA SER A 102 34.25 -8.71 -7.70
C SER A 102 35.43 -8.76 -8.68
N THR A 103 35.17 -8.70 -9.99
CA THR A 103 36.13 -8.76 -11.09
C THR A 103 36.62 -7.40 -11.61
N ILE A 104 36.09 -6.26 -11.16
CA ILE A 104 36.49 -4.91 -11.64
C ILE A 104 36.80 -3.95 -10.49
N LEU A 105 37.12 -4.48 -9.32
CA LEU A 105 37.84 -3.69 -8.33
C LEU A 105 39.27 -3.49 -8.87
N PRO A 106 39.79 -2.24 -8.89
CA PRO A 106 41.21 -2.03 -9.19
C PRO A 106 42.06 -2.95 -8.32
N ALA A 107 43.14 -3.51 -8.88
CA ALA A 107 43.98 -4.46 -8.16
C ALA A 107 44.55 -3.88 -6.85
N GLU A 108 44.59 -2.55 -6.72
CA GLU A 108 45.00 -1.84 -5.50
C GLU A 108 43.95 -1.89 -4.37
N VAL A 109 42.69 -2.22 -4.65
CA VAL A 109 41.58 -2.33 -3.68
C VAL A 109 41.33 -3.79 -3.27
N ILE A 110 41.75 -4.75 -4.10
CA ILE A 110 41.67 -6.17 -3.80
C ILE A 110 42.86 -6.54 -2.92
N ASP A 111 42.69 -6.56 -1.60
CA ASP A 111 43.59 -7.32 -0.75
C ASP A 111 43.24 -8.82 -0.89
N PRO A 112 44.08 -9.64 -1.55
CA PRO A 112 43.80 -11.07 -1.74
C PRO A 112 43.75 -11.84 -0.40
N SER A 113 44.22 -11.27 0.71
CA SER A 113 44.10 -11.86 2.05
C SER A 113 42.74 -11.63 2.70
N ILE A 114 41.90 -10.75 2.14
CA ILE A 114 40.53 -10.43 2.61
C ILE A 114 39.51 -10.73 1.48
N ALA A 115 39.73 -11.81 0.74
CA ALA A 115 38.79 -12.32 -0.26
C ALA A 115 37.46 -12.72 0.39
N GLY A 116 36.57 -11.76 0.57
CA GLY A 116 35.27 -11.94 1.21
C GLY A 116 34.51 -10.66 1.59
N ASN A 117 35.17 -9.50 1.62
CA ASN A 117 34.59 -8.27 2.18
C ASN A 117 34.29 -7.15 1.17
N ALA A 118 34.05 -7.46 -0.11
CA ALA A 118 33.61 -6.47 -1.10
C ALA A 118 32.21 -5.87 -0.77
N ALA A 119 31.51 -6.43 0.22
CA ALA A 119 30.21 -5.98 0.73
C ALA A 119 30.28 -4.69 1.58
N SER A 120 31.45 -4.08 1.79
CA SER A 120 31.61 -2.92 2.69
C SER A 120 31.80 -1.57 2.01
N ILE A 121 31.76 -1.48 0.68
CA ILE A 121 31.90 -0.21 -0.06
C ILE A 121 30.50 0.36 -0.34
N SER A 122 30.24 1.61 0.09
CA SER A 122 28.95 2.26 -0.17
C SER A 122 28.77 2.65 -1.64
N ALA A 123 27.54 2.59 -2.13
CA ALA A 123 27.23 3.16 -3.42
C ALA A 123 27.40 4.69 -3.37
N PRO A 124 27.86 5.33 -4.47
CA PRO A 124 28.00 6.78 -4.50
C PRO A 124 26.64 7.46 -4.35
N SER A 125 26.62 8.55 -3.59
CA SER A 125 25.45 9.42 -3.46
C SER A 125 25.32 10.32 -4.68
N LEU A 126 24.14 10.32 -5.32
CA LEU A 126 23.80 11.19 -6.43
C LEU A 126 22.68 12.15 -6.01
N ILE A 127 22.99 13.44 -6.01
CA ILE A 127 22.13 14.50 -5.49
C ILE A 127 21.91 15.54 -6.57
N GLY A 128 20.66 15.74 -6.99
CA GLY A 128 20.28 16.81 -7.91
C GLY A 128 20.05 18.14 -7.19
N TYR A 129 20.35 19.23 -7.88
CA TYR A 129 19.94 20.57 -7.47
C TYR A 129 18.61 20.99 -8.10
N GLY A 130 17.90 21.85 -7.38
CA GLY A 130 16.60 22.38 -7.77
C GLY A 130 15.41 21.56 -7.29
N ASN A 131 14.23 21.90 -7.77
CA ASN A 131 12.98 21.35 -7.28
C ASN A 131 12.47 20.20 -8.18
N VAL A 132 12.14 19.07 -7.58
CA VAL A 132 11.52 17.92 -8.26
C VAL A 132 9.99 17.91 -8.19
N ASN A 133 9.37 18.89 -7.52
CA ASN A 133 7.92 18.92 -7.32
C ASN A 133 7.20 18.79 -8.67
N GLY A 134 6.57 17.63 -8.84
CA GLY A 134 5.92 17.24 -10.06
C GLY A 134 4.50 17.75 -10.21
N GLN A 135 3.90 18.52 -9.28
CA GLN A 135 2.50 18.96 -9.42
C GLN A 135 2.21 19.52 -10.82
N ASN A 136 1.03 19.20 -11.38
CA ASN A 136 0.66 19.33 -12.80
C ASN A 136 0.90 20.72 -13.45
N ASN A 137 1.26 21.75 -12.68
CA ASN A 137 1.44 23.14 -13.13
C ASN A 137 2.86 23.69 -12.95
N TYR A 138 3.86 22.88 -12.59
CA TYR A 138 5.24 23.37 -12.42
C TYR A 138 6.17 22.87 -13.53
N THR A 139 6.78 23.81 -14.26
CA THR A 139 7.97 23.55 -15.07
C THR A 139 9.06 23.08 -14.11
N PRO A 140 9.55 21.83 -14.22
CA PRO A 140 10.61 21.37 -13.34
C PRO A 140 11.84 22.27 -13.44
N THR A 141 12.30 22.77 -12.31
CA THR A 141 13.55 23.55 -12.18
C THR A 141 14.68 22.70 -11.59
N GLY A 142 14.50 21.38 -11.55
CA GLY A 142 15.48 20.44 -10.99
C GLY A 142 16.45 19.87 -12.03
N THR A 143 17.37 19.04 -11.55
CA THR A 143 18.16 18.10 -12.34
C THR A 143 17.27 17.09 -13.06
N ILE A 144 17.33 17.07 -14.39
CA ILE A 144 16.57 16.15 -15.24
C ILE A 144 17.58 15.21 -15.93
N ILE A 145 17.52 13.92 -15.63
CA ILE A 145 18.22 12.87 -16.37
C ILE A 145 17.22 12.32 -17.39
N LYS A 146 17.56 12.41 -18.68
CA LYS A 146 16.63 12.11 -19.78
C LYS A 146 17.23 11.11 -20.75
N ALA A 147 16.44 10.10 -21.12
CA ALA A 147 16.80 9.17 -22.18
C ALA A 147 16.88 9.89 -23.54
N ALA A 148 18.06 9.87 -24.16
CA ALA A 148 18.28 10.39 -25.51
C ALA A 148 17.56 9.53 -26.56
N SER A 149 17.34 10.06 -27.77
CA SER A 149 16.57 9.38 -28.82
C SER A 149 17.16 8.04 -29.30
N ASP A 150 18.46 7.86 -29.10
CA ASP A 150 19.25 6.67 -29.42
C ASP A 150 19.48 5.76 -28.19
N PHE A 151 18.85 6.07 -27.05
CA PHE A 151 18.94 5.25 -25.85
C PHE A 151 18.49 3.80 -26.15
N PRO A 152 19.24 2.77 -25.69
CA PRO A 152 18.90 1.38 -25.94
C PRO A 152 17.48 1.04 -25.48
N LYS A 153 16.65 0.56 -26.41
CA LYS A 153 15.26 0.21 -26.10
C LYS A 153 15.22 -0.88 -25.03
N GLY A 154 14.39 -0.63 -24.03
CA GLY A 154 14.08 -1.57 -22.96
C GLY A 154 15.11 -1.67 -21.84
N GLU A 155 16.17 -0.87 -21.89
CA GLU A 155 17.07 -0.71 -20.76
C GLU A 155 16.52 0.25 -19.70
N TYR A 156 17.06 0.19 -18.50
CA TYR A 156 16.78 1.15 -17.43
C TYR A 156 17.63 2.41 -17.59
N LEU A 157 17.03 3.58 -17.39
CA LEU A 157 17.77 4.85 -17.48
C LEU A 157 18.86 4.93 -16.41
N TYR A 158 18.56 4.36 -15.25
CA TYR A 158 19.47 4.22 -14.13
C TYR A 158 19.29 2.83 -13.52
N ALA A 159 20.39 2.09 -13.39
CA ALA A 159 20.40 0.76 -12.81
C ALA A 159 21.55 0.58 -11.82
N LEU A 160 21.24 -0.03 -10.68
CA LEU A 160 22.24 -0.46 -9.70
C LEU A 160 22.97 -1.75 -10.10
N LEU A 161 22.52 -2.49 -11.12
CA LEU A 161 23.12 -3.76 -11.54
C LEU A 161 23.35 -3.86 -13.06
N LEU A 162 24.30 -4.73 -13.44
CA LEU A 162 24.49 -5.21 -14.82
C LEU A 162 23.87 -6.62 -14.98
N PRO A 163 23.29 -6.94 -16.16
CA PRO A 163 22.52 -8.17 -16.39
C PRO A 163 23.36 -9.41 -16.80
N THR A 164 24.63 -9.55 -16.40
CA THR A 164 25.54 -10.45 -17.14
C THR A 164 25.83 -11.84 -16.57
N THR A 165 25.28 -12.28 -15.44
CA THR A 165 25.40 -13.70 -15.02
C THR A 165 24.18 -14.21 -14.29
N ALA A 166 23.75 -15.42 -14.65
CA ALA A 166 22.52 -16.03 -14.19
C ALA A 166 22.48 -16.30 -12.68
N TRP A 167 21.27 -16.11 -12.15
CA TRP A 167 20.89 -16.11 -10.75
C TRP A 167 20.87 -17.54 -10.19
N TYR A 168 22.02 -18.06 -9.73
CA TYR A 168 22.10 -19.40 -9.14
C TYR A 168 22.49 -19.37 -7.66
N SER A 169 21.98 -20.38 -6.93
CA SER A 169 22.35 -20.70 -5.55
C SER A 169 23.87 -20.83 -5.39
N GLY A 170 24.49 -19.90 -4.67
CA GLY A 170 25.92 -19.92 -4.35
C GLY A 170 26.73 -18.71 -4.81
N ALA A 171 26.13 -17.76 -5.53
CA ALA A 171 26.79 -16.48 -5.80
C ALA A 171 26.88 -15.65 -4.51
N THR A 172 28.10 -15.29 -4.08
CA THR A 172 28.33 -14.30 -3.03
C THR A 172 28.00 -12.92 -3.60
N ASN A 173 26.73 -12.52 -3.42
CA ASN A 173 26.16 -11.30 -3.97
C ASN A 173 26.98 -10.06 -3.56
N PRO A 174 27.27 -9.12 -4.48
CA PRO A 174 27.69 -7.78 -4.08
C PRO A 174 26.52 -7.12 -3.34
N GLN A 175 26.63 -7.01 -2.02
CA GLN A 175 25.69 -6.26 -1.21
C GLN A 175 26.09 -4.79 -1.29
N TRP A 176 25.22 -3.95 -1.85
CA TRP A 176 25.41 -2.51 -1.83
C TRP A 176 24.90 -1.98 -0.49
N VAL A 177 25.83 -1.54 0.35
CA VAL A 177 25.53 -1.00 1.68
C VAL A 177 25.66 0.51 1.63
N GLY A 178 24.54 1.20 1.54
CA GLY A 178 24.47 2.66 1.56
C GLY A 178 24.49 3.30 0.16
N GLY A 179 24.20 4.59 0.14
CA GLY A 179 24.02 5.41 -1.06
C GLY A 179 22.76 6.26 -0.95
N LYS A 180 22.76 7.38 -1.67
CA LYS A 180 21.66 8.35 -1.62
C LYS A 180 21.29 8.78 -3.02
N LEU A 181 20.02 8.67 -3.38
CA LEU A 181 19.47 9.24 -4.61
C LEU A 181 18.46 10.32 -4.21
N GLU A 182 18.75 11.57 -4.56
CA GLU A 182 17.95 12.70 -4.11
C GLU A 182 17.72 13.74 -5.20
N ASN A 183 16.50 14.30 -5.25
CA ASN A 183 16.15 15.50 -6.04
C ASN A 183 16.44 15.35 -7.55
N ILE A 184 16.11 14.19 -8.12
CA ILE A 184 16.33 13.91 -9.55
C ILE A 184 15.01 13.57 -10.26
N ILE A 185 14.86 14.12 -11.45
CA ILE A 185 13.81 13.76 -12.38
C ILE A 185 14.40 12.81 -13.42
N PHE A 186 13.87 11.60 -13.52
CA PHE A 186 14.18 10.62 -14.55
C PHE A 186 13.11 10.68 -15.65
N ASP A 187 13.40 11.38 -16.73
CA ASP A 187 12.55 11.38 -17.93
C ASP A 187 12.95 10.23 -18.86
N CYS A 188 12.20 9.14 -18.77
CA CYS A 188 12.45 7.95 -19.56
C CYS A 188 12.06 8.12 -21.04
N ASN A 189 11.34 9.20 -21.38
CA ASN A 189 11.00 9.59 -22.75
C ASN A 189 10.34 8.46 -23.59
N ASN A 190 9.63 7.53 -22.94
CA ASN A 190 9.11 6.30 -23.53
C ASN A 190 10.17 5.38 -24.21
N LEU A 191 11.44 5.56 -23.87
CA LEU A 191 12.58 4.79 -24.38
C LEU A 191 13.18 3.87 -23.31
N ALA A 192 13.23 4.34 -22.07
CA ALA A 192 13.76 3.59 -20.93
C ALA A 192 12.65 2.97 -20.06
N ALA A 193 12.94 1.83 -19.46
CA ALA A 193 12.00 1.07 -18.64
C ALA A 193 11.64 1.73 -17.30
N GLY A 194 12.50 2.64 -16.82
CA GLY A 194 12.36 3.31 -15.54
C GLY A 194 13.69 3.40 -14.79
N VAL A 195 13.61 3.22 -13.47
CA VAL A 195 14.74 3.24 -12.53
C VAL A 195 14.77 1.94 -11.76
N MET A 196 15.92 1.27 -11.76
CA MET A 196 16.12 0.01 -11.04
C MET A 196 17.07 0.19 -9.85
N LEU A 197 16.52 0.02 -8.65
CA LEU A 197 17.21 0.02 -7.36
C LEU A 197 17.28 -1.42 -6.80
N GLN A 198 18.01 -2.29 -7.49
CA GLN A 198 18.20 -3.67 -7.06
C GLN A 198 19.30 -3.79 -5.98
N GLN A 199 19.07 -4.63 -4.98
CA GLN A 199 19.98 -4.88 -3.84
C GLN A 199 20.34 -3.62 -3.05
N PHE A 200 19.45 -2.62 -3.03
CA PHE A 200 19.63 -1.39 -2.30
C PHE A 200 19.42 -1.66 -0.79
N GLY A 201 20.52 -1.71 -0.02
CA GLY A 201 20.51 -1.87 1.44
C GLY A 201 21.08 -0.64 2.12
N ASN A 202 20.53 -0.22 3.27
CA ASN A 202 20.95 0.98 4.03
C ASN A 202 21.02 2.29 3.22
N GLY A 203 20.34 2.36 2.08
CA GLY A 203 20.32 3.52 1.21
C GLY A 203 19.03 4.33 1.33
N THR A 204 19.08 5.59 0.89
CA THR A 204 17.90 6.49 0.86
C THR A 204 17.60 6.95 -0.56
N ALA A 205 16.36 6.77 -1.02
CA ALA A 205 15.88 7.35 -2.27
C ALA A 205 14.75 8.33 -1.97
N ARG A 206 14.98 9.63 -2.18
CA ARG A 206 14.04 10.68 -1.79
C ARG A 206 13.83 11.70 -2.88
N ARG A 207 12.61 12.22 -3.00
CA ARG A 207 12.27 13.33 -3.91
C ARG A 207 12.67 13.00 -5.35
N LEU A 208 12.08 11.93 -5.88
CA LEU A 208 12.35 11.44 -7.25
C LEU A 208 11.10 11.56 -8.11
N SER A 209 11.26 11.91 -9.38
CA SER A 209 10.16 11.92 -10.36
C SER A 209 10.54 11.08 -11.56
N ILE A 210 9.86 9.95 -11.78
CA ILE A 210 10.04 9.07 -12.93
C ILE A 210 8.92 9.35 -13.90
N ARG A 211 9.27 9.83 -15.10
CA ARG A 211 8.32 10.28 -16.11
C ARG A 211 8.45 9.42 -17.36
N ASN A 212 7.31 9.09 -17.96
CA ASN A 212 7.19 8.42 -19.25
C ASN A 212 7.99 7.10 -19.34
N PRO A 213 7.95 6.18 -18.35
CA PRO A 213 8.59 4.87 -18.50
C PRO A 213 7.91 4.06 -19.61
N THR A 214 8.67 3.17 -20.26
CA THR A 214 8.16 2.25 -21.30
C THR A 214 8.30 0.78 -20.89
N VAL A 215 7.63 -0.12 -21.60
CA VAL A 215 7.83 -1.58 -21.44
C VAL A 215 9.17 -1.98 -22.03
N PRO A 216 10.02 -2.75 -21.30
CA PRO A 216 11.23 -3.32 -21.85
C PRO A 216 10.99 -4.06 -23.19
N ASN A 217 11.69 -3.67 -24.25
CA ASN A 217 11.74 -4.42 -25.51
C ASN A 217 13.16 -4.32 -26.11
N PRO A 218 13.91 -5.42 -26.29
CA PRO A 218 13.52 -6.82 -26.21
C PRO A 218 13.54 -7.39 -24.80
N VAL A 219 12.84 -8.51 -24.63
CA VAL A 219 12.75 -9.37 -23.45
C VAL A 219 14.06 -9.39 -22.65
N ILE A 220 14.12 -8.65 -21.54
CA ILE A 220 15.01 -9.05 -20.44
C ILE A 220 14.33 -10.28 -19.83
N THR A 221 14.78 -11.46 -20.25
CA THR A 221 14.44 -12.71 -19.58
C THR A 221 14.96 -12.65 -18.15
N GLN A 222 14.04 -12.85 -17.20
CA GLN A 222 14.22 -13.11 -15.76
C GLN A 222 14.46 -11.91 -14.84
N ALA A 223 13.37 -11.39 -14.27
CA ALA A 223 13.32 -11.17 -12.82
C ALA A 223 13.00 -12.53 -12.14
N PRO A 224 13.54 -12.82 -10.94
CA PRO A 224 13.48 -14.14 -10.35
C PRO A 224 12.16 -14.34 -9.61
N ASP A 225 11.10 -14.68 -10.34
CA ASP A 225 10.10 -15.59 -9.81
C ASP A 225 10.14 -16.91 -10.59
N SER A 226 9.82 -18.00 -9.92
CA SER A 226 9.95 -19.35 -10.47
C SER A 226 8.90 -19.67 -11.54
N ASN A 227 7.99 -18.75 -11.88
CA ASN A 227 6.78 -19.06 -12.66
C ASN A 227 6.54 -18.13 -13.88
N GLY A 228 7.43 -17.19 -14.20
CA GLY A 228 7.53 -16.65 -15.56
C GLY A 228 6.52 -15.56 -15.94
N GLN A 229 6.43 -14.49 -15.16
CA GLN A 229 5.92 -13.21 -15.68
C GLN A 229 7.09 -12.34 -16.16
N THR A 230 7.12 -12.01 -17.46
CA THR A 230 8.30 -11.45 -18.16
C THR A 230 8.19 -9.97 -18.56
N TRP A 231 7.29 -9.19 -17.95
CA TRP A 231 7.07 -7.81 -18.38
C TRP A 231 6.78 -6.93 -17.16
N GLN A 232 7.74 -6.10 -16.75
CA GLN A 232 7.50 -5.13 -15.69
C GLN A 232 8.02 -3.76 -16.15
N THR A 233 7.38 -2.70 -15.68
CA THR A 233 7.73 -1.29 -15.95
C THR A 233 7.76 -0.47 -14.68
N GLY A 234 8.45 0.68 -14.66
CA GLY A 234 8.34 1.64 -13.55
C GLY A 234 9.54 1.69 -12.61
N ALA A 235 9.28 1.95 -11.33
CA ALA A 235 10.32 2.04 -10.30
C ALA A 235 10.47 0.69 -9.60
N PHE A 236 11.63 0.06 -9.79
CA PHE A 236 11.93 -1.24 -9.20
C PHE A 236 12.78 -1.04 -7.97
N VAL A 237 12.29 -1.49 -6.83
CA VAL A 237 13.09 -1.54 -5.62
C VAL A 237 13.09 -2.96 -5.11
N TYR A 238 14.23 -3.62 -5.25
CA TYR A 238 14.44 -4.98 -4.76
C TYR A 238 15.42 -4.90 -3.61
N THR A 239 14.94 -5.04 -2.38
CA THR A 239 15.77 -5.03 -1.19
C THR A 239 15.99 -6.46 -0.72
N THR A 240 17.21 -6.95 -0.82
CA THR A 240 17.61 -8.23 -0.24
C THR A 240 18.73 -8.01 0.76
N THR A 241 18.42 -7.37 1.88
CA THR A 241 19.35 -7.40 2.99
C THR A 241 19.01 -8.59 3.88
N VAL A 242 20.04 -9.40 4.15
CA VAL A 242 20.01 -10.54 5.09
C VAL A 242 20.45 -10.12 6.50
N ASN A 243 20.85 -8.86 6.68
CA ASN A 243 21.37 -8.33 7.93
C ASN A 243 20.25 -7.68 8.77
N SER A 244 20.16 -8.08 10.04
CA SER A 244 19.17 -7.56 10.99
C SER A 244 19.46 -6.09 11.35
N GLY A 245 18.49 -5.19 11.09
CA GLY A 245 18.55 -3.77 11.48
C GLY A 245 18.65 -2.78 10.31
N GLU A 246 18.82 -3.28 9.10
CA GLU A 246 18.90 -2.47 7.88
C GLU A 246 17.48 -2.15 7.35
N TYR A 247 17.26 -0.90 6.93
CA TYR A 247 16.00 -0.48 6.30
C TYR A 247 16.25 0.31 5.01
N THR A 248 15.29 0.27 4.10
CA THR A 248 15.27 1.09 2.88
C THR A 248 14.17 2.13 2.96
N GLU A 249 14.50 3.40 2.76
CA GLU A 249 13.53 4.49 2.72
C GLU A 249 13.33 4.99 1.28
N LEU A 250 12.07 4.93 0.85
CA LEU A 250 11.58 5.55 -0.37
C LEU A 250 10.67 6.72 0.04
N SER A 251 10.92 7.94 -0.41
CA SER A 251 10.15 9.09 0.06
C SER A 251 9.87 10.10 -1.05
N ASN A 252 8.61 10.51 -1.21
CA ASN A 252 8.17 11.49 -2.22
C ASN A 252 8.62 11.09 -3.64
N ILE A 253 8.32 9.84 -4.03
CA ILE A 253 8.63 9.32 -5.36
C ILE A 253 7.35 9.33 -6.19
N GLN A 254 7.41 9.92 -7.37
CA GLN A 254 6.31 9.93 -8.31
C GLN A 254 6.62 9.18 -9.59
N ILE A 255 5.70 8.33 -10.07
CA ILE A 255 5.71 7.68 -11.38
C ILE A 255 4.55 8.23 -12.23
N ARG A 256 4.84 8.72 -13.44
CA ARG A 256 3.81 9.18 -14.41
C ARG A 256 3.99 8.55 -15.78
N GLY A 257 2.92 8.02 -16.36
CA GLY A 257 2.89 7.63 -17.77
C GLY A 257 1.96 8.52 -18.60
N SER A 258 2.41 8.95 -19.79
CA SER A 258 1.66 9.90 -20.62
C SER A 258 0.58 9.27 -21.48
N THR A 259 0.77 8.08 -22.07
CA THR A 259 -0.12 7.66 -23.19
C THR A 259 -0.21 6.16 -23.53
N SER A 260 0.64 5.27 -23.04
CA SER A 260 0.58 3.85 -23.46
C SER A 260 1.24 2.89 -22.47
N ALA A 261 0.44 1.89 -22.05
CA ALA A 261 0.75 0.64 -21.36
C ALA A 261 2.11 0.56 -20.64
N PHE A 262 2.08 0.68 -19.32
CA PHE A 262 3.10 0.13 -18.45
C PHE A 262 2.40 -0.94 -17.60
N GLU A 263 2.98 -2.14 -17.45
CA GLU A 263 2.31 -3.23 -16.73
C GLU A 263 2.18 -2.86 -15.24
N ASP A 264 3.26 -2.37 -14.64
CA ASP A 264 3.35 -2.11 -13.19
C ASP A 264 3.86 -0.68 -12.90
N GLY A 265 3.52 -0.14 -11.72
CA GLY A 265 4.04 1.11 -11.17
C GLY A 265 5.27 0.87 -10.28
N PHE A 266 5.09 0.84 -8.96
CA PHE A 266 6.14 0.43 -8.03
C PHE A 266 6.18 -1.09 -7.90
N VAL A 267 7.32 -1.70 -8.19
CA VAL A 267 7.57 -3.11 -7.86
C VAL A 267 8.50 -3.15 -6.65
N LEU A 268 7.93 -3.46 -5.48
CA LEU A 268 8.63 -3.46 -4.21
C LEU A 268 8.78 -4.89 -3.70
N TYR A 269 10.01 -5.36 -3.68
CA TYR A 269 10.38 -6.63 -3.10
C TYR A 269 11.26 -6.40 -1.88
N SER A 270 10.95 -7.07 -0.77
CA SER A 270 11.77 -6.94 0.43
C SER A 270 12.00 -8.26 1.15
N SER A 271 13.25 -8.52 1.54
CA SER A 271 13.59 -9.47 2.62
C SER A 271 13.88 -8.77 3.95
N SER A 272 13.81 -7.44 3.99
CA SER A 272 14.15 -6.55 5.12
C SER A 272 13.03 -5.53 5.40
N GLN A 273 13.27 -4.47 6.17
CA GLN A 273 12.25 -3.42 6.33
C GLN A 273 12.36 -2.39 5.19
N LEU A 274 11.29 -2.23 4.41
CA LEU A 274 11.13 -1.17 3.40
C LEU A 274 10.03 -0.22 3.86
N ILE A 275 10.35 1.08 3.92
CA ILE A 275 9.42 2.14 4.26
C ILE A 275 9.25 3.06 3.04
N GLY A 276 8.06 3.07 2.47
CA GLY A 276 7.67 3.97 1.39
C GLY A 276 6.77 5.08 1.90
N THR A 277 7.15 6.36 1.76
CA THR A 277 6.36 7.52 2.19
C THR A 277 5.99 8.41 1.02
N ASN A 278 4.72 8.80 0.89
CA ASN A 278 4.22 9.65 -0.21
C ASN A 278 4.66 9.12 -1.59
N LEU A 279 4.48 7.82 -1.80
CA LEU A 279 4.74 7.19 -3.09
C LEU A 279 3.52 7.38 -3.97
N TRP A 280 3.69 7.97 -5.15
CA TRP A 280 2.58 8.34 -6.03
C TRP A 280 2.73 7.73 -7.42
N VAL A 281 1.71 7.02 -7.87
CA VAL A 281 1.61 6.51 -9.26
C VAL A 281 0.37 7.10 -9.93
N THR A 282 0.55 7.65 -11.12
CA THR A 282 -0.57 8.07 -11.99
C THR A 282 -0.44 7.41 -13.35
N SER A 283 -1.48 6.69 -13.78
CA SER A 283 -1.56 6.15 -15.14
C SER A 283 -2.82 6.66 -15.83
N TYR A 284 -2.68 7.14 -17.06
CA TYR A 284 -3.80 7.74 -17.78
C TYR A 284 -4.72 6.74 -18.49
N ASN A 285 -4.35 5.46 -18.71
CA ASN A 285 -5.22 4.55 -19.47
C ASN A 285 -5.00 3.02 -19.37
N ASN A 286 -3.92 2.45 -18.82
CA ASN A 286 -3.61 1.01 -19.06
C ASN A 286 -2.68 0.30 -18.04
N GLY A 287 -2.58 0.74 -16.78
CA GLY A 287 -1.77 0.03 -15.77
C GLY A 287 -2.43 -1.27 -15.29
N ARG A 288 -1.67 -2.38 -15.17
CA ARG A 288 -2.16 -3.57 -14.42
C ARG A 288 -2.07 -3.30 -12.92
N TYR A 289 -0.92 -2.84 -12.42
CA TYR A 289 -0.72 -2.61 -11.00
C TYR A 289 -0.15 -1.22 -10.69
N GLY A 290 -0.69 -0.53 -9.69
CA GLY A 290 -0.06 0.66 -9.12
C GLY A 290 1.15 0.30 -8.26
N PHE A 291 0.95 -0.67 -7.36
CA PHE A 291 1.96 -1.24 -6.47
C PHE A 291 1.95 -2.77 -6.56
N ASN A 292 3.06 -3.38 -6.95
CA ASN A 292 3.30 -4.82 -6.92
C ASN A 292 4.26 -5.13 -5.76
N LEU A 293 3.72 -5.71 -4.70
CA LEU A 293 4.33 -5.85 -3.40
C LEU A 293 4.58 -7.32 -3.11
N ASN A 294 5.83 -7.70 -2.85
CA ASN A 294 6.16 -9.07 -2.51
C ASN A 294 7.23 -9.13 -1.41
N ASN A 295 7.12 -10.13 -0.56
CA ASN A 295 8.11 -10.43 0.46
C ASN A 295 8.36 -11.94 0.52
N SER A 296 9.61 -12.33 0.30
CA SER A 296 10.08 -13.72 0.34
C SER A 296 10.83 -14.10 1.62
N GLY A 297 10.99 -13.15 2.55
CA GLY A 297 11.87 -13.27 3.70
C GLY A 297 11.33 -14.19 4.79
N SER A 298 12.04 -15.29 5.00
CA SER A 298 11.86 -16.28 6.06
C SER A 298 11.75 -15.66 7.47
N SER A 299 10.65 -15.94 8.17
CA SER A 299 10.48 -16.17 9.63
C SER A 299 11.22 -15.33 10.69
N ARG A 300 11.97 -14.27 10.35
CA ARG A 300 12.78 -13.50 11.31
C ARG A 300 12.28 -12.06 11.48
N SER A 301 11.57 -11.87 12.58
CA SER A 301 11.58 -10.70 13.48
C SER A 301 10.88 -9.39 13.10
N PHE A 302 10.52 -9.10 11.85
CA PHE A 302 9.74 -7.89 11.55
C PHE A 302 8.24 -8.22 11.41
N GLN A 303 7.42 -7.57 12.23
CA GLN A 303 5.95 -7.71 12.14
C GLN A 303 5.44 -7.20 10.78
N TYR A 304 6.05 -6.14 10.24
CA TYR A 304 5.74 -5.53 8.94
C TYR A 304 7.03 -5.14 8.20
N PRO A 305 7.56 -6.04 7.35
CA PRO A 305 8.74 -5.77 6.53
C PRO A 305 8.46 -4.81 5.37
N LEU A 306 7.20 -4.59 4.99
CA LEU A 306 6.83 -3.55 4.05
C LEU A 306 5.83 -2.58 4.70
N ILE A 307 6.21 -1.31 4.81
CA ILE A 307 5.38 -0.24 5.35
C ILE A 307 5.23 0.84 4.28
N LEU A 308 3.99 1.16 3.93
CA LEU A 308 3.65 2.27 3.05
C LEU A 308 2.90 3.33 3.84
N ILE A 309 3.36 4.57 3.77
CA ILE A 309 2.78 5.75 4.43
C ILE A 309 2.31 6.69 3.35
N ASN A 310 1.02 7.00 3.35
CA ASN A 310 0.35 7.83 2.36
C ASN A 310 0.68 7.43 0.91
N PRO A 311 0.63 6.13 0.54
CA PRO A 311 0.77 5.76 -0.85
C PRO A 311 -0.46 6.19 -1.64
N GLU A 312 -0.25 6.68 -2.86
CA GLU A 312 -1.30 7.17 -3.75
C GLU A 312 -1.17 6.45 -5.11
N ALA A 313 -2.27 5.86 -5.57
CA ALA A 313 -2.37 5.34 -6.93
C ALA A 313 -3.66 5.86 -7.56
N ASP A 314 -3.49 6.74 -8.54
CA ASP A 314 -4.56 7.30 -9.36
C ASP A 314 -4.61 6.54 -10.69
N ILE A 315 -5.57 5.64 -10.82
CA ILE A 315 -5.76 4.87 -12.04
C ILE A 315 -7.04 5.40 -12.71
N VAL A 316 -6.86 6.34 -13.63
CA VAL A 316 -7.88 6.69 -14.61
C VAL A 316 -7.79 5.65 -15.72
N GLY A 317 -8.68 4.65 -15.71
CA GLY A 317 -8.76 3.63 -16.76
C GLY A 317 -8.66 2.19 -16.23
N GLY A 318 -9.35 1.26 -16.88
CA GLY A 318 -9.31 -0.16 -16.55
C GLY A 318 -8.44 -0.93 -17.54
N TRP A 319 -7.50 -1.75 -17.07
CA TRP A 319 -6.80 -2.67 -17.96
C TRP A 319 -7.77 -3.76 -18.44
N THR A 320 -7.89 -3.96 -19.75
CA THR A 320 -8.86 -4.86 -20.40
C THR A 320 -8.24 -6.14 -20.98
N GLY A 321 -6.94 -6.35 -20.79
CA GLY A 321 -6.27 -7.56 -21.28
C GLY A 321 -6.61 -8.80 -20.47
N SER A 322 -6.16 -9.97 -20.93
CA SER A 322 -6.28 -11.25 -20.23
C SER A 322 -4.94 -11.65 -19.61
N VAL A 323 -4.85 -11.73 -18.28
CA VAL A 323 -3.67 -12.32 -17.58
C VAL A 323 -3.88 -13.84 -17.52
N PRO A 324 -2.83 -14.68 -17.71
CA PRO A 324 -2.91 -16.11 -17.44
C PRO A 324 -3.39 -16.35 -16.00
N SER A 325 -4.44 -17.16 -15.84
CA SER A 325 -5.06 -17.44 -14.56
C SER A 325 -4.08 -18.16 -13.63
N THR A 326 -3.62 -17.48 -12.57
CA THR A 326 -3.18 -18.17 -11.36
C THR A 326 -4.40 -18.83 -10.70
N ASN A 327 -4.22 -19.81 -9.82
CA ASN A 327 -5.31 -20.38 -9.02
C ASN A 327 -5.11 -19.96 -7.56
N PRO A 328 -5.95 -19.08 -6.99
CA PRO A 328 -7.09 -18.40 -7.63
C PRO A 328 -6.65 -17.31 -8.62
N ALA A 329 -7.53 -17.00 -9.59
CA ALA A 329 -7.22 -16.02 -10.64
C ALA A 329 -6.92 -14.65 -10.02
N SER A 330 -5.68 -14.16 -10.19
CA SER A 330 -5.35 -12.78 -9.85
C SER A 330 -6.20 -11.82 -10.68
N PRO A 331 -6.63 -10.69 -10.11
CA PRO A 331 -7.36 -9.70 -10.87
C PRO A 331 -6.48 -9.16 -11.99
N GLN A 332 -7.15 -8.84 -13.08
CA GLN A 332 -6.56 -8.31 -14.30
C GLN A 332 -5.89 -6.94 -14.07
N SER A 333 -6.39 -6.16 -13.10
CA SER A 333 -5.71 -4.96 -12.57
C SER A 333 -6.06 -4.70 -11.11
N ALA A 334 -5.16 -4.04 -10.37
CA ALA A 334 -5.34 -3.62 -8.99
C ALA A 334 -4.52 -2.36 -8.67
N GLY A 335 -4.96 -1.57 -7.68
CA GLY A 335 -4.13 -0.50 -7.12
C GLY A 335 -2.90 -1.07 -6.41
N TYR A 336 -3.13 -2.06 -5.55
CA TYR A 336 -2.14 -2.82 -4.81
C TYR A 336 -2.32 -4.32 -5.08
N TYR A 337 -1.27 -4.95 -5.61
CA TYR A 337 -1.13 -6.39 -5.68
C TYR A 337 -0.09 -6.83 -4.65
N ILE A 338 -0.50 -7.65 -3.69
CA ILE A 338 0.38 -8.20 -2.65
C ILE A 338 0.54 -9.70 -2.90
N GLY A 339 1.65 -10.09 -3.51
CA GLY A 339 1.96 -11.47 -3.87
C GLY A 339 2.20 -12.40 -2.67
N GLY A 340 2.56 -11.85 -1.51
CA GLY A 340 2.79 -12.59 -0.27
C GLY A 340 3.45 -11.75 0.83
N GLY A 341 3.53 -12.32 2.04
CA GLY A 341 4.18 -11.70 3.21
C GLY A 341 3.28 -10.77 4.03
N ASN A 342 3.89 -9.91 4.87
CA ASN A 342 3.17 -8.98 5.74
C ASN A 342 3.34 -7.53 5.23
N VAL A 343 2.23 -6.85 4.93
CA VAL A 343 2.21 -5.48 4.42
C VAL A 343 1.40 -4.59 5.35
N LYS A 344 1.94 -3.41 5.67
CA LYS A 344 1.27 -2.36 6.42
C LYS A 344 1.10 -1.11 5.55
N ILE A 345 -0.12 -0.61 5.45
CA ILE A 345 -0.48 0.64 4.81
C ILE A 345 -1.00 1.58 5.89
N ILE A 346 -0.40 2.76 6.00
CA ILE A 346 -0.86 3.85 6.86
C ILE A 346 -1.24 4.98 5.91
N ASN A 347 -2.49 5.40 5.90
CA ASN A 347 -2.94 6.46 5.01
C ASN A 347 -3.66 7.55 5.80
N ASN A 348 -2.92 8.61 6.11
CA ASN A 348 -3.42 9.78 6.83
C ASN A 348 -3.89 10.90 5.89
N ASN A 349 -3.87 10.68 4.58
CA ASN A 349 -4.26 11.71 3.62
C ASN A 349 -5.78 11.85 3.58
N SER A 350 -6.26 13.09 3.64
CA SER A 350 -7.68 13.46 3.46
C SER A 350 -8.07 13.66 2.00
N PHE A 351 -7.11 13.60 1.08
CA PHE A 351 -7.39 13.61 -0.35
C PHE A 351 -8.11 12.32 -0.75
N ILE A 352 -8.87 12.35 -1.85
CA ILE A 352 -9.32 11.13 -2.52
C ILE A 352 -8.05 10.45 -3.06
N GLY A 353 -7.30 9.78 -2.19
CA GLY A 353 -5.91 9.41 -2.49
C GLY A 353 -5.79 8.39 -3.63
N ILE A 354 -6.92 7.81 -4.05
CA ILE A 354 -6.99 6.46 -4.56
C ILE A 354 -8.34 6.24 -5.32
N GLN A 355 -8.29 5.97 -6.64
CA GLN A 355 -9.46 5.62 -7.48
C GLN A 355 -9.09 4.54 -8.51
N GLY A 356 -10.00 3.59 -8.81
CA GLY A 356 -9.77 2.56 -9.84
C GLY A 356 -10.95 1.60 -10.10
N ASN A 357 -10.95 1.00 -11.31
CA ASN A 357 -12.05 0.18 -11.87
C ASN A 357 -12.03 -1.32 -11.50
N TYR A 358 -11.00 -1.82 -10.83
CA TYR A 358 -10.81 -3.24 -10.50
C TYR A 358 -10.29 -3.37 -9.06
N PRO A 359 -10.28 -4.56 -8.41
CA PRO A 359 -10.22 -4.63 -6.96
C PRO A 359 -8.96 -3.93 -6.51
N TYR A 360 -9.16 -2.94 -5.66
CA TYR A 360 -8.14 -1.97 -5.40
C TYR A 360 -6.97 -2.59 -4.63
N ILE A 361 -7.26 -3.50 -3.71
CA ILE A 361 -6.26 -4.27 -2.97
C ILE A 361 -6.52 -5.75 -3.17
N PHE A 362 -5.55 -6.43 -3.76
CA PHE A 362 -5.54 -7.88 -3.89
C PHE A 362 -4.36 -8.43 -3.10
N SER A 363 -4.64 -9.15 -2.01
CA SER A 363 -3.58 -9.62 -1.12
C SER A 363 -3.61 -11.12 -0.93
N PHE A 364 -2.51 -11.80 -1.25
CA PHE A 364 -2.24 -13.18 -0.83
C PHE A 364 -1.55 -13.28 0.53
N GLY A 365 -1.14 -12.15 1.12
CA GLY A 365 -0.42 -12.05 2.39
C GLY A 365 -1.27 -11.53 3.56
N THR A 366 -0.61 -11.27 4.70
CA THR A 366 -1.19 -10.51 5.81
C THR A 366 -1.20 -9.03 5.48
N LEU A 367 -2.35 -8.40 5.64
CA LEU A 367 -2.59 -7.01 5.29
C LEU A 367 -3.06 -6.23 6.52
N TYR A 368 -2.40 -5.12 6.81
CA TYR A 368 -2.82 -4.15 7.82
C TYR A 368 -3.00 -2.79 7.16
N ILE A 369 -4.18 -2.19 7.31
CA ILE A 369 -4.53 -0.86 6.81
C ILE A 369 -4.99 -0.02 7.99
N ASP A 370 -4.38 1.16 8.15
CA ASP A 370 -4.81 2.18 9.10
C ASP A 370 -5.02 3.51 8.36
N GLY A 371 -6.27 3.92 8.25
CA GLY A 371 -6.67 5.13 7.54
C GLY A 371 -6.86 4.95 6.03
N GLY A 372 -7.18 6.08 5.39
CA GLY A 372 -7.27 6.24 3.95
C GLY A 372 -8.70 6.36 3.42
N TYR A 373 -8.80 6.87 2.20
CA TYR A 373 -10.03 6.96 1.43
C TYR A 373 -9.92 6.05 0.20
N TYR A 374 -10.79 5.05 0.08
CA TYR A 374 -10.75 4.05 -0.97
C TYR A 374 -12.05 4.06 -1.78
N ARG A 375 -11.96 4.26 -3.09
CA ARG A 375 -13.13 4.27 -3.98
C ARG A 375 -13.11 3.12 -4.98
N ALA A 376 -14.17 2.31 -5.02
CA ALA A 376 -14.40 1.31 -6.07
C ALA A 376 -15.33 1.84 -7.16
N THR A 377 -14.80 1.97 -8.39
CA THR A 377 -15.58 2.49 -9.54
C THR A 377 -16.00 1.42 -10.54
N GLY A 378 -15.64 0.14 -10.33
CA GLY A 378 -15.99 -0.95 -11.25
C GLY A 378 -16.81 -2.08 -10.65
N ASN A 379 -16.69 -3.29 -11.19
CA ASN A 379 -17.59 -4.42 -10.90
C ASN A 379 -16.98 -5.44 -9.90
N GLN A 380 -15.99 -5.03 -9.11
CA GLN A 380 -15.27 -5.89 -8.17
C GLN A 380 -15.15 -5.24 -6.79
N TYR A 381 -14.92 -6.06 -5.77
CA TYR A 381 -14.80 -5.61 -4.38
C TYR A 381 -13.54 -4.76 -4.17
N VAL A 382 -13.58 -3.75 -3.28
CA VAL A 382 -12.41 -2.89 -2.99
C VAL A 382 -11.22 -3.71 -2.49
N ILE A 383 -11.44 -4.63 -1.57
CA ILE A 383 -10.42 -5.51 -0.98
C ILE A 383 -10.77 -6.96 -1.26
N VAL A 384 -9.80 -7.71 -1.79
CA VAL A 384 -9.92 -9.13 -2.06
C VAL A 384 -8.73 -9.90 -1.47
N THR A 385 -9.01 -10.94 -0.69
CA THR A 385 -8.01 -11.75 0.03
C THR A 385 -8.37 -13.24 0.00
N PRO A 386 -7.42 -14.19 0.00
CA PRO A 386 -7.68 -15.62 0.17
C PRO A 386 -7.83 -16.01 1.66
N GLY A 387 -8.25 -15.09 2.54
CA GLY A 387 -8.54 -15.42 3.93
C GLY A 387 -7.33 -15.45 4.88
N GLN A 388 -6.18 -14.88 4.49
CA GLN A 388 -5.13 -14.54 5.47
C GLN A 388 -5.54 -13.32 6.31
N THR A 389 -4.82 -13.07 7.41
CA THR A 389 -5.11 -11.94 8.31
C THR A 389 -5.22 -10.61 7.56
N THR A 390 -6.40 -9.99 7.59
CA THR A 390 -6.64 -8.66 7.06
C THR A 390 -7.23 -7.81 8.17
N VAL A 391 -6.54 -6.72 8.51
CA VAL A 391 -6.98 -5.76 9.51
C VAL A 391 -7.10 -4.41 8.83
N VAL A 392 -8.28 -3.81 8.91
CA VAL A 392 -8.58 -2.48 8.38
C VAL A 392 -9.16 -1.65 9.51
N GLU A 393 -8.53 -0.52 9.79
CA GLU A 393 -8.93 0.40 10.85
C GLU A 393 -8.99 1.83 10.30
N ASN A 394 -9.93 2.65 10.77
CA ASN A 394 -10.01 4.09 10.51
C ASN A 394 -10.13 4.51 9.02
N ALA A 395 -10.59 3.62 8.15
CA ALA A 395 -10.69 3.88 6.71
C ALA A 395 -12.08 4.35 6.27
N THR A 396 -12.13 5.05 5.13
CA THR A 396 -13.36 5.42 4.43
C THR A 396 -13.44 4.66 3.10
N PHE A 397 -14.56 4.01 2.84
CA PHE A 397 -14.83 3.33 1.57
C PHE A 397 -15.99 4.00 0.84
N GLU A 398 -15.77 4.33 -0.43
CA GLU A 398 -16.81 4.73 -1.38
C GLU A 398 -16.99 3.60 -2.41
N TYR A 399 -18.22 3.12 -2.58
CA TYR A 399 -18.54 1.98 -3.43
C TYR A 399 -19.95 2.11 -3.99
N ASN A 400 -20.35 1.23 -4.90
CA ASN A 400 -21.68 1.22 -5.49
C ASN A 400 -22.26 -0.19 -5.40
N SER A 401 -23.19 -0.43 -4.47
CA SER A 401 -23.75 -1.77 -4.24
C SER A 401 -24.61 -2.33 -5.37
N SER A 402 -24.84 -1.56 -6.44
CA SER A 402 -25.43 -2.09 -7.67
C SER A 402 -24.42 -2.88 -8.53
N SER A 403 -23.12 -2.59 -8.39
CA SER A 403 -22.05 -3.18 -9.21
C SER A 403 -20.93 -3.86 -8.41
N ASN A 404 -20.70 -3.48 -7.14
CA ASN A 404 -19.60 -3.97 -6.34
C ASN A 404 -19.88 -4.03 -4.82
N GLY A 405 -18.93 -4.55 -4.04
CA GLY A 405 -18.94 -4.51 -2.58
C GLY A 405 -17.61 -3.99 -2.03
N VAL A 406 -17.41 -4.04 -0.72
CA VAL A 406 -16.20 -3.50 -0.08
C VAL A 406 -15.14 -4.56 0.09
N PHE A 407 -15.49 -5.71 0.69
CA PHE A 407 -14.54 -6.76 1.00
C PHE A 407 -15.00 -8.15 0.55
N LYS A 408 -14.08 -8.93 -0.03
CA LYS A 408 -14.33 -10.31 -0.41
C LYS A 408 -13.20 -11.25 0.02
N THR A 409 -13.56 -12.36 0.68
CA THR A 409 -12.64 -13.50 0.82
C THR A 409 -12.93 -14.54 -0.27
N ILE A 410 -11.96 -14.83 -1.14
CA ILE A 410 -12.17 -15.72 -2.30
C ILE A 410 -12.05 -17.21 -1.96
N ASN A 411 -11.12 -17.58 -1.06
CA ASN A 411 -10.88 -18.95 -0.62
C ASN A 411 -10.49 -18.97 0.86
N ALA A 412 -11.44 -18.95 1.80
CA ALA A 412 -11.11 -19.12 3.23
C ALA A 412 -10.71 -20.57 3.60
N ASP A 413 -10.12 -21.31 2.67
CA ASP A 413 -9.61 -22.68 2.82
C ASP A 413 -8.21 -22.73 3.44
N ASN A 414 -7.87 -21.69 4.21
CA ASN A 414 -6.53 -21.58 4.75
C ASN A 414 -6.42 -22.40 6.04
N PRO A 415 -5.51 -23.38 6.14
CA PRO A 415 -5.23 -24.09 7.39
C PRO A 415 -4.57 -23.21 8.47
N VAL A 416 -4.27 -21.94 8.17
CA VAL A 416 -3.64 -21.01 9.10
C VAL A 416 -4.71 -20.16 9.80
N PRO A 417 -4.68 -20.01 11.14
CA PRO A 417 -5.55 -19.09 11.84
C PRO A 417 -5.46 -17.67 11.27
N GLY A 418 -6.55 -17.19 10.69
CA GLY A 418 -6.67 -15.87 10.09
C GLY A 418 -7.58 -14.97 10.92
N SER A 419 -7.26 -13.67 10.99
CA SER A 419 -8.15 -12.67 11.58
C SER A 419 -8.59 -11.66 10.52
N GLN A 420 -9.89 -11.55 10.30
CA GLN A 420 -10.50 -10.48 9.49
C GLN A 420 -11.06 -9.45 10.46
N VAL A 421 -10.51 -8.24 10.48
CA VAL A 421 -10.89 -7.19 11.43
C VAL A 421 -11.18 -5.90 10.67
N PHE A 422 -12.38 -5.36 10.83
CA PHE A 422 -12.81 -4.09 10.24
C PHE A 422 -13.34 -3.22 11.38
N ARG A 423 -12.64 -2.13 11.70
CA ARG A 423 -13.00 -1.24 12.81
C ARG A 423 -13.01 0.22 12.41
N ASN A 424 -13.95 0.97 12.97
CA ASN A 424 -14.08 2.41 12.72
C ASN A 424 -14.03 2.74 11.23
N ILE A 425 -14.86 2.04 10.45
CA ILE A 425 -14.90 2.18 9.00
C ILE A 425 -16.10 3.04 8.61
N THR A 426 -15.87 4.04 7.77
CA THR A 426 -16.94 4.87 7.18
C THR A 426 -17.28 4.35 5.78
N TYR A 427 -18.56 4.21 5.46
CA TYR A 427 -19.02 3.65 4.19
C TYR A 427 -19.94 4.63 3.46
N TYR A 428 -19.61 4.90 2.20
CA TYR A 428 -20.41 5.68 1.27
C TYR A 428 -20.84 4.77 0.12
N ASP A 429 -22.12 4.41 0.09
CA ASP A 429 -22.71 3.70 -1.04
C ASP A 429 -23.39 4.69 -1.99
N GLU A 430 -22.91 4.73 -3.22
CA GLU A 430 -23.49 5.52 -4.30
C GLU A 430 -24.85 4.96 -4.77
N ASN A 431 -25.17 3.70 -4.46
CA ASN A 431 -26.45 3.08 -4.83
C ASN A 431 -27.58 3.50 -3.89
N THR A 432 -28.51 4.31 -4.40
CA THR A 432 -29.74 4.70 -3.70
C THR A 432 -30.85 3.65 -3.78
N GLY A 433 -30.66 2.57 -4.54
CA GLY A 433 -31.63 1.48 -4.72
C GLY A 433 -31.38 0.28 -3.80
N THR A 434 -32.02 -0.85 -4.13
CA THR A 434 -31.76 -2.14 -3.46
C THR A 434 -30.35 -2.62 -3.81
N PRO A 435 -29.51 -3.00 -2.82
CA PRO A 435 -28.20 -3.59 -3.08
C PRO A 435 -28.29 -4.87 -3.90
N SER A 436 -27.50 -4.97 -4.97
CA SER A 436 -27.29 -6.22 -5.74
C SER A 436 -26.10 -7.02 -5.19
N TYR A 437 -25.18 -6.33 -4.52
CA TYR A 437 -23.99 -6.89 -3.89
C TYR A 437 -23.97 -6.56 -2.39
N LEU A 438 -23.56 -7.53 -1.58
CA LEU A 438 -23.32 -7.31 -0.17
C LEU A 438 -21.98 -6.56 0.02
N PRO A 439 -21.85 -5.66 1.01
CA PRO A 439 -20.58 -5.01 1.29
C PRO A 439 -19.47 -5.99 1.66
N PHE A 440 -19.82 -7.16 2.22
CA PHE A 440 -18.89 -8.25 2.51
C PHE A 440 -19.38 -9.54 1.88
N SER A 441 -18.46 -10.28 1.26
CA SER A 441 -18.69 -11.65 0.81
C SER A 441 -17.59 -12.55 1.33
N ILE A 442 -17.94 -13.49 2.20
CA ILE A 442 -17.00 -14.46 2.74
C ILE A 442 -17.31 -15.81 2.11
N ASN A 443 -16.47 -16.25 1.18
CA ASN A 443 -16.54 -17.60 0.64
C ASN A 443 -15.76 -18.56 1.56
N TRP A 444 -16.50 -19.26 2.41
CA TRP A 444 -16.00 -20.39 3.18
C TRP A 444 -15.80 -21.54 2.21
N GLY A 445 -14.56 -21.99 2.01
CA GLY A 445 -14.34 -23.18 1.22
C GLY A 445 -14.69 -24.46 2.00
N ASN A 446 -14.04 -25.57 1.68
CA ASN A 446 -14.28 -26.88 2.30
C ASN A 446 -13.77 -27.02 3.75
N PHE A 447 -12.94 -26.10 4.26
CA PHE A 447 -12.45 -26.15 5.64
C PHE A 447 -13.40 -25.47 6.64
N TYR A 448 -13.61 -26.11 7.79
CA TYR A 448 -14.51 -25.65 8.84
C TYR A 448 -14.08 -24.27 9.43
N PRO A 449 -15.04 -23.36 9.70
CA PRO A 449 -14.78 -21.95 10.03
C PRO A 449 -14.19 -21.68 11.43
N TRP A 450 -14.10 -22.68 12.31
CA TRP A 450 -13.68 -22.53 13.71
C TRP A 450 -12.26 -21.96 13.94
N TRP A 451 -11.42 -21.82 12.92
CA TRP A 451 -10.06 -21.27 13.03
C TRP A 451 -9.94 -19.81 12.58
N MET A 452 -11.02 -19.23 12.04
CA MET A 452 -11.04 -17.83 11.62
C MET A 452 -11.78 -16.95 12.62
N ARG A 453 -11.16 -15.83 13.02
CA ARG A 453 -11.86 -14.76 13.74
C ARG A 453 -12.30 -13.71 12.72
N ILE A 454 -13.60 -13.51 12.59
CA ILE A 454 -14.15 -12.40 11.81
C ILE A 454 -14.77 -11.41 12.80
N GLN A 455 -14.23 -10.20 12.82
CA GLN A 455 -14.77 -9.06 13.54
C GLN A 455 -15.04 -7.96 12.51
N VAL A 456 -16.31 -7.71 12.24
CA VAL A 456 -16.74 -6.53 11.48
C VAL A 456 -17.53 -5.69 12.48
N ASP A 457 -17.03 -4.51 12.81
CA ASP A 457 -17.78 -3.59 13.66
C ASP A 457 -19.11 -3.25 12.95
N PRO A 458 -20.23 -3.18 13.68
CA PRO A 458 -21.51 -2.75 13.11
C PRO A 458 -21.36 -1.36 12.49
N PHE A 459 -21.95 -1.15 11.32
CA PHE A 459 -21.97 0.17 10.70
C PHE A 459 -23.25 0.43 9.92
N PHE A 460 -23.45 1.70 9.62
CA PHE A 460 -24.46 2.20 8.71
C PHE A 460 -23.76 2.86 7.52
N ASP A 461 -24.29 2.66 6.32
CA ASP A 461 -23.87 3.49 5.19
C ASP A 461 -24.54 4.87 5.22
N ASN A 462 -24.20 5.73 4.27
CA ASN A 462 -24.83 7.03 4.03
C ASN A 462 -26.35 7.00 3.77
N ASN A 463 -26.93 5.82 3.52
CA ASN A 463 -28.36 5.61 3.32
C ASN A 463 -29.05 5.00 4.57
N ASN A 464 -28.37 4.98 5.72
CA ASN A 464 -28.82 4.38 6.99
C ASN A 464 -29.13 2.87 6.88
N ARG A 465 -28.53 2.15 5.94
CA ARG A 465 -28.64 0.69 5.86
C ARG A 465 -27.62 0.06 6.78
N TYR A 466 -28.07 -0.87 7.62
CA TYR A 466 -27.22 -1.59 8.57
C TYR A 466 -26.44 -2.70 7.87
N PHE A 467 -25.12 -2.74 8.12
CA PHE A 467 -24.24 -3.79 7.67
C PHE A 467 -23.25 -4.17 8.80
N GLY A 468 -23.00 -5.46 8.98
CA GLY A 468 -22.14 -5.97 10.04
C GLY A 468 -22.84 -7.01 10.91
N GLY A 469 -22.70 -8.28 10.54
CA GLY A 469 -23.36 -9.39 11.23
C GLY A 469 -24.83 -9.60 10.82
N TYR A 470 -25.47 -10.59 11.44
CA TYR A 470 -26.89 -10.85 11.23
C TYR A 470 -27.70 -9.61 11.64
N PRO A 471 -28.63 -9.11 10.80
CA PRO A 471 -29.52 -8.03 11.20
C PRO A 471 -30.17 -8.44 12.53
N PRO A 472 -30.16 -7.55 13.53
CA PRO A 472 -30.63 -7.91 14.85
C PRO A 472 -32.07 -8.39 14.73
N SER A 473 -32.32 -9.60 15.19
CA SER A 473 -33.61 -10.26 15.03
C SER A 473 -34.08 -10.86 16.34
N LEU A 474 -35.39 -11.08 16.43
CA LEU A 474 -35.99 -11.87 17.49
C LEU A 474 -36.16 -13.28 16.97
N THR A 475 -35.89 -14.29 17.81
CA THR A 475 -36.13 -15.70 17.48
C THR A 475 -37.60 -15.99 17.16
N THR A 476 -38.52 -15.14 17.63
CA THR A 476 -39.94 -15.17 17.27
C THR A 476 -40.45 -13.74 17.18
N ASN A 477 -41.01 -13.37 16.02
CA ASN A 477 -41.52 -12.04 15.76
C ASN A 477 -42.89 -12.13 15.05
N PRO A 478 -44.01 -11.74 15.70
CA PRO A 478 -44.11 -11.10 17.01
C PRO A 478 -43.67 -12.00 18.18
N PRO A 479 -43.16 -11.43 19.29
CA PRO A 479 -42.92 -12.19 20.51
C PRO A 479 -44.20 -12.87 21.02
N VAL A 480 -44.08 -14.03 21.64
CA VAL A 480 -45.19 -14.72 22.30
C VAL A 480 -45.29 -14.23 23.75
N SER A 481 -46.48 -13.83 24.17
CA SER A 481 -46.74 -13.37 25.55
C SER A 481 -46.35 -14.44 26.57
N GLY A 482 -45.56 -14.04 27.57
CA GLY A 482 -45.09 -14.91 28.66
C GLY A 482 -43.81 -15.69 28.35
N THR A 483 -43.37 -15.75 27.10
CA THR A 483 -42.15 -16.45 26.71
C THR A 483 -40.91 -15.64 27.05
N THR A 484 -39.92 -16.31 27.65
CA THR A 484 -38.61 -15.70 27.93
C THR A 484 -37.67 -15.97 26.76
N TYR A 485 -37.12 -14.90 26.21
CA TYR A 485 -36.18 -14.92 25.09
C TYR A 485 -34.79 -14.50 25.57
N GLN A 486 -33.76 -14.92 24.85
CA GLN A 486 -32.39 -14.42 25.03
C GLN A 486 -32.03 -13.55 23.83
N ASN A 487 -31.39 -12.40 24.07
CA ASN A 487 -30.73 -11.67 23.01
C ASN A 487 -29.51 -12.47 22.52
N GLN A 488 -29.71 -13.23 21.44
CA GLN A 488 -28.67 -14.00 20.77
C GLN A 488 -27.83 -13.15 19.80
N ASN A 489 -28.21 -11.89 19.59
CA ASN A 489 -27.42 -10.98 18.79
C ASN A 489 -26.11 -10.66 19.52
N PRO A 490 -24.99 -10.48 18.79
CA PRO A 490 -23.67 -10.24 19.39
C PRO A 490 -23.56 -8.86 20.07
N THR A 491 -24.54 -8.00 19.85
CA THR A 491 -24.58 -6.62 20.34
C THR A 491 -25.83 -6.35 21.18
N LYS A 492 -25.87 -5.19 21.83
CA LYS A 492 -27.09 -4.69 22.47
C LYS A 492 -28.12 -4.43 21.37
N ILE A 493 -29.37 -4.80 21.63
CA ILE A 493 -30.49 -4.51 20.72
C ILE A 493 -31.50 -3.57 21.37
N LYS A 494 -32.22 -2.79 20.56
CA LYS A 494 -33.39 -2.01 20.93
C LYS A 494 -34.61 -2.55 20.20
N ILE A 495 -35.60 -3.00 20.96
CA ILE A 495 -36.84 -3.60 20.46
C ILE A 495 -37.93 -2.54 20.52
N TYR A 496 -38.64 -2.32 19.42
CA TYR A 496 -39.87 -1.53 19.33
C TYR A 496 -41.02 -2.48 19.07
N LEU A 497 -41.80 -2.78 20.10
CA LEU A 497 -42.93 -3.70 20.04
C LEU A 497 -44.25 -2.92 19.96
N PRO A 498 -44.97 -2.98 18.83
CA PRO A 498 -46.33 -2.46 18.75
C PRO A 498 -47.28 -3.30 19.60
N VAL A 499 -48.10 -2.64 20.41
CA VAL A 499 -49.08 -3.29 21.29
C VAL A 499 -50.41 -2.54 21.22
N TYR A 500 -51.51 -3.29 21.16
CA TYR A 500 -52.86 -2.74 21.18
C TYR A 500 -53.82 -3.64 21.96
N ALA A 501 -54.94 -3.09 22.42
CA ALA A 501 -55.97 -3.83 23.14
C ALA A 501 -56.57 -4.95 22.27
N SER A 502 -56.75 -6.14 22.84
CA SER A 502 -57.35 -7.28 22.12
C SER A 502 -58.85 -7.11 21.90
N SER A 503 -59.50 -6.23 22.66
CA SER A 503 -60.93 -5.95 22.55
C SER A 503 -61.16 -4.45 22.70
N SER A 504 -61.80 -3.86 21.68
CA SER A 504 -62.12 -2.42 21.69
C SER A 504 -62.90 -2.04 22.94
N GLY A 505 -62.49 -0.93 23.57
CA GLY A 505 -63.10 -0.41 24.80
C GLY A 505 -62.65 -1.09 26.09
N THR A 506 -61.86 -2.17 26.02
CA THR A 506 -61.31 -2.84 27.22
C THR A 506 -59.81 -2.59 27.30
N ALA A 507 -59.37 -1.88 28.33
CA ALA A 507 -57.95 -1.65 28.56
C ALA A 507 -57.21 -2.97 28.87
N GLY A 508 -55.94 -3.03 28.51
CA GLY A 508 -55.06 -4.15 28.82
C GLY A 508 -53.76 -3.68 29.46
N SER A 509 -52.81 -4.59 29.63
CA SER A 509 -51.49 -4.27 30.20
C SER A 509 -50.38 -5.11 29.60
N VAL A 510 -49.17 -4.54 29.53
CA VAL A 510 -47.93 -5.25 29.21
C VAL A 510 -46.94 -5.10 30.34
N SER A 511 -46.47 -6.21 30.87
CA SER A 511 -45.31 -6.26 31.75
C SER A 511 -44.06 -6.62 30.93
N VAL A 512 -43.01 -5.84 31.10
CA VAL A 512 -41.71 -6.02 30.45
C VAL A 512 -40.71 -6.46 31.50
N ALA A 513 -40.00 -7.56 31.27
CA ALA A 513 -38.98 -8.08 32.16
C ALA A 513 -37.64 -8.20 31.44
N ILE A 514 -36.54 -7.97 32.15
CA ILE A 514 -35.17 -8.07 31.64
C ILE A 514 -34.21 -8.52 32.75
N GLY A 515 -33.22 -9.34 32.43
CA GLY A 515 -32.18 -9.72 33.38
C GLY A 515 -31.11 -10.64 32.78
N ASN A 516 -30.01 -10.83 33.51
CA ASN A 516 -29.00 -11.84 33.19
C ASN A 516 -29.33 -13.17 33.91
N ASN A 517 -28.90 -14.30 33.35
CA ASN A 517 -29.08 -15.61 33.99
C ASN A 517 -28.04 -15.81 35.11
N GLN A 518 -28.36 -15.36 36.32
CA GLN A 518 -27.47 -15.56 37.49
C GLN A 518 -27.67 -16.93 38.16
N SER A 519 -28.80 -17.60 37.91
CA SER A 519 -29.21 -18.80 38.66
C SER A 519 -28.92 -20.13 37.94
N GLY A 520 -28.47 -20.11 36.68
CA GLY A 520 -28.18 -21.31 35.89
C GLY A 520 -29.40 -22.12 35.46
N THR A 521 -30.62 -21.68 35.77
CA THR A 521 -31.89 -22.30 35.37
C THR A 521 -32.27 -21.89 33.95
N ASN A 522 -32.85 -22.81 33.16
CA ASN A 522 -33.28 -22.55 31.77
C ASN A 522 -34.78 -22.85 31.58
N PRO A 523 -35.65 -21.85 31.29
CA PRO A 523 -35.34 -20.42 31.18
C PRO A 523 -35.11 -19.75 32.55
N PRO A 524 -34.32 -18.66 32.63
CA PRO A 524 -34.05 -17.96 33.88
C PRO A 524 -35.27 -17.19 34.41
N SER A 525 -35.35 -17.07 35.74
CA SER A 525 -36.24 -16.09 36.37
C SER A 525 -35.65 -14.70 36.21
N ILE A 526 -36.34 -13.82 35.49
CA ILE A 526 -35.93 -12.42 35.26
C ILE A 526 -36.92 -11.44 35.90
N PRO A 527 -36.44 -10.35 36.53
CA PRO A 527 -37.30 -9.38 37.19
C PRO A 527 -38.09 -8.56 36.17
N THR A 528 -39.33 -8.22 36.54
CA THR A 528 -40.12 -7.23 35.81
C THR A 528 -39.48 -5.86 35.93
N LEU A 529 -39.19 -5.23 34.80
CA LEU A 529 -38.66 -3.88 34.71
C LEU A 529 -39.77 -2.84 34.92
N TYR A 530 -40.89 -2.99 34.20
CA TYR A 530 -42.07 -2.14 34.36
C TYR A 530 -43.33 -2.82 33.82
N THR A 531 -44.49 -2.28 34.20
CA THR A 531 -45.79 -2.62 33.61
C THR A 531 -46.42 -1.35 33.05
N LYS A 532 -46.90 -1.42 31.80
CA LYS A 532 -47.58 -0.32 31.11
C LYS A 532 -49.03 -0.72 30.84
N PHE A 533 -49.97 0.17 31.15
CA PHE A 533 -51.37 0.01 30.74
C PHE A 533 -51.54 0.46 29.28
N ILE A 534 -52.32 -0.31 28.53
CA ILE A 534 -52.62 -0.05 27.12
C ILE A 534 -54.08 0.34 27.02
N ASN A 535 -54.35 1.51 26.42
CA ASN A 535 -55.70 2.03 26.32
C ASN A 535 -56.59 1.11 25.45
N GLY A 536 -57.84 0.89 25.88
CA GLY A 536 -58.84 0.13 25.12
C GLY A 536 -59.22 0.75 23.77
N SER A 537 -58.82 1.99 23.50
CA SER A 537 -58.99 2.66 22.20
C SER A 537 -57.88 2.36 21.18
N THR A 538 -56.82 1.66 21.55
CA THR A 538 -55.73 1.29 20.63
C THR A 538 -56.17 0.21 19.64
N SER A 539 -55.52 0.14 18.49
CA SER A 539 -55.83 -0.83 17.43
C SER A 539 -54.56 -1.25 16.67
N SER A 540 -54.68 -2.23 15.77
CA SER A 540 -53.56 -2.62 14.90
C SER A 540 -53.08 -1.49 13.97
N SER A 541 -53.94 -0.52 13.64
CA SER A 541 -53.59 0.67 12.84
C SER A 541 -53.12 1.86 13.69
N SER A 542 -53.32 1.82 15.01
CA SER A 542 -52.84 2.82 15.96
C SER A 542 -52.37 2.14 17.25
N PRO A 543 -51.23 1.40 17.17
CA PRO A 543 -50.68 0.72 18.33
C PRO A 543 -49.90 1.69 19.23
N GLU A 544 -49.78 1.34 20.50
CA GLU A 544 -48.76 1.93 21.37
C GLU A 544 -47.44 1.19 21.20
N ILE A 545 -46.32 1.91 21.16
CA ILE A 545 -44.99 1.31 21.04
C ILE A 545 -44.38 1.10 22.43
N ILE A 546 -43.93 -0.12 22.70
CA ILE A 546 -43.11 -0.49 23.85
C ILE A 546 -41.66 -0.56 23.40
N THR A 547 -40.77 0.17 24.08
CA THR A 547 -39.33 0.18 23.79
C THR A 547 -38.55 -0.54 24.88
N LEU A 548 -37.63 -1.41 24.49
CA LEU A 548 -36.74 -2.14 25.41
C LEU A 548 -35.32 -2.26 24.82
N GLU A 549 -34.31 -1.86 25.58
CA GLU A 549 -32.91 -2.16 25.26
C GLU A 549 -32.44 -3.43 25.98
N VAL A 550 -31.85 -4.38 25.26
CA VAL A 550 -31.39 -5.67 25.80
C VAL A 550 -29.92 -5.88 25.46
N PRO A 551 -29.00 -5.91 26.44
CA PRO A 551 -27.59 -6.24 26.20
C PRO A 551 -27.40 -7.64 25.59
N ALA A 552 -26.27 -7.86 24.93
CA ALA A 552 -25.93 -9.18 24.36
C ALA A 552 -25.93 -10.26 25.46
N GLY A 553 -26.55 -11.41 25.18
CA GLY A 553 -26.65 -12.54 26.10
C GLY A 553 -27.65 -12.38 27.25
N TRP A 554 -28.28 -11.21 27.40
CA TRP A 554 -29.32 -11.00 28.41
C TRP A 554 -30.68 -11.55 27.97
N TYR A 555 -31.56 -11.79 28.93
CA TYR A 555 -32.89 -12.33 28.71
C TYR A 555 -33.95 -11.24 28.86
N TYR A 556 -35.02 -11.38 28.08
CA TYR A 556 -36.17 -10.48 28.10
C TYR A 556 -37.49 -11.25 27.97
N LYS A 557 -38.58 -10.66 28.47
CA LYS A 557 -39.92 -11.23 28.36
C LYS A 557 -40.96 -10.11 28.29
N PHE A 558 -41.93 -10.28 27.40
CA PHE A 558 -43.15 -9.46 27.34
C PHE A 558 -44.33 -10.31 27.81
N THR A 559 -45.12 -9.81 28.76
CA THR A 559 -46.34 -10.48 29.26
C THR A 559 -47.52 -9.55 29.08
N GLY A 560 -48.37 -9.86 28.09
CA GLY A 560 -49.58 -9.13 27.77
C GLY A 560 -50.81 -9.77 28.40
N THR A 561 -51.71 -8.94 28.95
CA THR A 561 -53.04 -9.32 29.43
C THR A 561 -54.06 -8.38 28.79
N GLY A 562 -55.03 -8.93 28.04
CA GLY A 562 -56.01 -8.13 27.29
C GLY A 562 -55.42 -7.33 26.11
N VAL A 563 -54.24 -7.71 25.62
CA VAL A 563 -53.52 -7.02 24.54
C VAL A 563 -52.97 -8.01 23.52
N THR A 564 -52.77 -7.50 22.29
CA THR A 564 -52.17 -8.23 21.18
C THR A 564 -50.84 -7.57 20.81
N PHE A 565 -49.84 -8.40 20.53
CA PHE A 565 -48.51 -7.96 20.10
C PHE A 565 -48.43 -7.94 18.57
N GLY A 566 -48.02 -6.81 18.01
CA GLY A 566 -47.67 -6.67 16.59
C GLY A 566 -46.23 -7.10 16.32
N THR A 567 -45.85 -7.14 15.04
CA THR A 567 -44.47 -7.41 14.61
C THR A 567 -43.55 -6.32 15.14
N ALA A 568 -42.55 -6.71 15.93
CA ALA A 568 -41.56 -5.80 16.47
C ALA A 568 -40.52 -5.41 15.42
N THR A 569 -40.02 -4.18 15.53
CA THR A 569 -38.79 -3.74 14.85
C THR A 569 -37.63 -3.84 15.83
N VAL A 570 -36.44 -4.23 15.35
CA VAL A 570 -35.26 -4.40 16.19
C VAL A 570 -34.09 -3.65 15.56
N ASP A 571 -33.46 -2.79 16.36
CA ASP A 571 -32.25 -2.06 15.98
C ASP A 571 -31.06 -2.56 16.82
N ALA A 572 -29.85 -2.48 16.27
CA ALA A 572 -28.62 -2.64 17.03
C ALA A 572 -28.29 -1.30 17.71
N VAL A 573 -27.75 -1.34 18.93
CA VAL A 573 -27.36 -0.16 19.73
C VAL A 573 -25.89 -0.17 20.05
#